data_AF-A0A954IRS6-F1
#
_entry.id   AF-A0A954IRS6-F1
#
_cell.length_a   1.000
_cell.length_b   1.000
_cell.length_c   1.000
_cell.angle_alpha   90.00
_cell.angle_beta   90.00
_cell.angle_gamma   90.00
#
_symmetry.space_group_name_H-M   'P 1'
#
loop_
_entity.id
_entity.type
_entity.pdbx_description
1 polymer ?
#
loop_
_entity_poly.entity_id
_entity_poly.type
_entity_poly.pdbx_seq_one_letter_code
_entity_poly.pdbx_strand_id
1 'polypeptide(L)'
;GFNDRRRLWSLVDFEHPDVEPRLLAIIGEVLTNYDLDGIELDFLRAPFFFRTAYEGRPETNKQVGVLSHLVKAIRDLALRESTRKNKPILLAVRVPTTVALCRKIGIDIGAWLEDKLVDLLTVGGGYLTFDVKVDQLIALGHKHGVPVYPCLSQSGLMYRPPRGKSSKQPPEAWYGAASRLWAEGADGIYTFNLFPGPGSDQDRKYARKVLSTIGSEEGLHRSPVMYAMSDAGYWMPSHYWAKDATDFSGSLPLEIKPNEFTRTYMTVPEDLSGAGFDVTAELRVDFKGLPKECEPTILFGSANFGPQKNGDEIAGIRRFTCRVPVPAITKGRNRVMVKVKEEGVELAGVELWIRR
;
A
#
# COMPACT_ATOMS: atom_id res chain seq x y z
N GLY A 1 -19.95 -14.84 -10.51
CA GLY A 1 -18.49 -14.87 -10.71
C GLY A 1 -17.75 -14.70 -9.39
N PHE A 2 -16.42 -14.80 -9.36
CA PHE A 2 -15.60 -14.66 -8.14
C PHE A 2 -15.72 -13.29 -7.43
N ASN A 3 -16.31 -12.29 -8.10
CA ASN A 3 -16.53 -10.94 -7.58
C ASN A 3 -17.84 -10.73 -6.77
N ASP A 4 -18.62 -11.79 -6.53
CA ASP A 4 -19.90 -11.67 -5.81
C ASP A 4 -19.70 -11.63 -4.29
N ARG A 5 -20.06 -10.49 -3.67
CA ARG A 5 -19.94 -10.25 -2.22
C ARG A 5 -20.79 -11.22 -1.39
N ARG A 6 -21.84 -11.80 -1.95
CA ARG A 6 -22.68 -12.80 -1.26
C ARG A 6 -21.92 -14.08 -0.89
N ARG A 7 -20.73 -14.29 -1.46
CA ARG A 7 -19.83 -15.39 -1.05
C ARG A 7 -19.27 -15.23 0.36
N LEU A 8 -19.38 -14.05 0.96
CA LEU A 8 -18.94 -13.77 2.32
C LEU A 8 -19.97 -14.16 3.38
N TRP A 9 -21.04 -14.88 3.04
CA TRP A 9 -22.22 -15.09 3.91
C TRP A 9 -21.89 -15.66 5.31
N SER A 10 -20.69 -16.22 5.51
CA SER A 10 -20.21 -16.76 6.78
C SER A 10 -19.36 -15.79 7.61
N LEU A 11 -19.16 -14.53 7.20
CA LEU A 11 -18.51 -13.54 8.09
C LEU A 11 -19.48 -13.12 9.20
N VAL A 12 -18.88 -12.64 10.29
CA VAL A 12 -19.59 -12.24 11.50
C VAL A 12 -20.27 -10.89 11.28
N ASP A 13 -21.56 -10.79 11.63
CA ASP A 13 -22.29 -9.52 11.70
C ASP A 13 -22.16 -8.92 13.10
N PHE A 14 -21.48 -7.79 13.19
CA PHE A 14 -21.14 -7.11 14.44
C PHE A 14 -22.36 -6.45 15.10
N GLU A 15 -23.50 -6.35 14.41
CA GLU A 15 -24.77 -5.98 15.06
C GLU A 15 -25.34 -7.10 15.94
N HIS A 16 -24.82 -8.33 15.84
CA HIS A 16 -25.28 -9.45 16.66
C HIS A 16 -24.80 -9.28 18.12
N PRO A 17 -25.69 -9.39 19.12
CA PRO A 17 -25.38 -9.06 20.52
C PRO A 17 -24.27 -9.89 21.14
N ASP A 18 -24.04 -11.11 20.66
CA ASP A 18 -23.00 -12.00 21.18
C ASP A 18 -21.57 -11.66 20.71
N VAL A 19 -21.42 -10.81 19.68
CA VAL A 19 -20.11 -10.54 19.06
C VAL A 19 -19.19 -9.78 20.00
N GLU A 20 -19.65 -8.67 20.57
CA GLU A 20 -18.84 -7.86 21.48
C GLU A 20 -18.42 -8.66 22.73
N PRO A 21 -19.33 -9.31 23.49
CA PRO A 21 -18.93 -10.15 24.62
C PRO A 21 -17.93 -11.24 24.24
N ARG A 22 -18.09 -11.87 23.07
CA ARG A 22 -17.19 -12.92 22.61
C ARG A 22 -15.80 -12.39 22.30
N LEU A 23 -15.70 -11.25 21.62
CA LEU A 23 -14.41 -10.61 21.30
C LEU A 23 -13.70 -10.14 22.58
N LEU A 24 -14.43 -9.51 23.51
CA LEU A 24 -13.88 -9.11 24.80
C LEU A 24 -13.38 -10.31 25.62
N ALA A 25 -14.10 -11.44 25.60
CA ALA A 25 -13.66 -12.65 26.27
C ALA A 25 -12.34 -13.19 25.68
N ILE A 26 -12.23 -13.25 24.34
CA ILE A 26 -11.02 -13.71 23.64
C ILE A 26 -9.83 -12.77 23.95
N ILE A 27 -10.04 -11.46 23.82
CA ILE A 27 -8.99 -10.46 24.10
C ILE A 27 -8.58 -10.52 25.58
N GLY A 28 -9.55 -10.63 26.49
CA GLY A 28 -9.30 -10.74 27.93
C GLY A 28 -8.50 -11.98 28.30
N GLU A 29 -8.79 -13.13 27.69
CA GLU A 29 -8.01 -14.35 27.84
C GLU A 29 -6.56 -14.14 27.39
N VAL A 30 -6.35 -13.55 26.21
CA VAL A 30 -5.01 -13.25 25.68
C VAL A 30 -4.24 -12.29 26.58
N LEU A 31 -4.87 -11.18 26.99
CA LEU A 31 -4.26 -10.21 27.89
C LEU A 31 -3.95 -10.80 29.26
N THR A 32 -4.73 -11.77 29.73
CA THR A 32 -4.48 -12.42 31.03
C THR A 32 -3.33 -13.42 30.94
N ASN A 33 -3.29 -14.25 29.90
CA ASN A 33 -2.42 -15.42 29.81
C ASN A 33 -1.04 -15.13 29.20
N TYR A 34 -0.87 -14.02 28.50
CA TYR A 34 0.40 -13.65 27.85
C TYR A 34 0.94 -12.32 28.36
N ASP A 35 2.25 -12.21 28.51
CA ASP A 35 2.92 -10.93 28.74
C ASP A 35 3.12 -10.22 27.40
N LEU A 36 2.23 -9.28 27.10
CA LEU A 36 2.18 -8.53 25.86
C LEU A 36 2.35 -7.04 26.17
N ASP A 37 2.89 -6.30 25.21
CA ASP A 37 2.97 -4.83 25.28
C ASP A 37 1.70 -4.15 24.75
N GLY A 38 0.84 -4.91 24.05
CA GLY A 38 -0.38 -4.38 23.46
C GLY A 38 -1.09 -5.38 22.56
N ILE A 39 -2.18 -4.91 21.94
CA ILE A 39 -2.99 -5.64 20.97
C ILE A 39 -3.22 -4.77 19.73
N GLU A 40 -3.26 -5.39 18.55
CA GLU A 40 -3.66 -4.74 17.30
C GLU A 40 -5.01 -5.28 16.82
N LEU A 41 -5.95 -4.38 16.53
CA LEU A 41 -7.20 -4.71 15.87
C LEU A 41 -7.05 -4.55 14.35
N ASP A 42 -6.93 -5.66 13.64
CA ASP A 42 -6.76 -5.68 12.18
C ASP A 42 -8.11 -5.66 11.45
N PHE A 43 -8.65 -4.45 11.22
CA PHE A 43 -9.89 -4.26 10.49
C PHE A 43 -9.76 -4.48 8.97
N LEU A 44 -8.58 -4.87 8.46
CA LEU A 44 -8.36 -5.10 7.03
C LEU A 44 -8.31 -6.59 6.66
N ARG A 45 -8.53 -7.51 7.61
CA ARG A 45 -8.77 -8.92 7.34
C ARG A 45 -10.26 -9.16 7.15
N ALA A 46 -10.68 -9.10 5.88
CA ALA A 46 -12.08 -9.10 5.48
C ALA A 46 -12.85 -7.92 6.12
N PRO A 47 -12.70 -6.69 5.56
CA PRO A 47 -13.30 -5.45 6.10
C PRO A 47 -14.82 -5.38 5.88
N PHE A 48 -15.55 -6.38 6.36
CA PHE A 48 -17.00 -6.52 6.28
C PHE A 48 -17.48 -6.88 7.68
N PHE A 49 -17.98 -5.87 8.40
CA PHE A 49 -18.42 -6.04 9.78
C PHE A 49 -19.93 -6.12 9.90
N PHE A 50 -20.67 -5.69 8.87
CA PHE A 50 -22.12 -5.58 8.93
C PHE A 50 -22.77 -6.00 7.61
N ARG A 51 -24.07 -6.24 7.67
CA ARG A 51 -24.87 -6.65 6.50
C ARG A 51 -24.87 -5.62 5.37
N THR A 52 -24.69 -4.32 5.62
CA THR A 52 -24.79 -3.32 4.54
C THR A 52 -23.60 -3.37 3.58
N ALA A 53 -22.40 -3.72 4.04
CA ALA A 53 -21.25 -3.98 3.17
C ALA A 53 -21.49 -5.12 2.17
N TYR A 54 -22.28 -6.14 2.53
CA TYR A 54 -22.68 -7.22 1.61
C TYR A 54 -23.53 -6.72 0.45
N GLU A 55 -24.37 -5.72 0.72
CA GLU A 55 -25.28 -5.12 -0.24
C GLU A 55 -24.59 -4.04 -1.09
N GLY A 56 -23.29 -3.79 -0.87
CA GLY A 56 -22.56 -2.74 -1.58
C GLY A 56 -22.86 -1.33 -1.09
N ARG A 57 -23.49 -1.20 0.08
CA ARG A 57 -23.87 0.09 0.66
C ARG A 57 -22.83 0.54 1.71
N PRO A 58 -22.63 1.85 1.88
CA PRO A 58 -21.82 2.34 2.99
C PRO A 58 -22.50 2.05 4.32
N GLU A 59 -21.71 1.82 5.36
CA GLU A 59 -22.22 1.55 6.70
C GLU A 59 -22.97 2.75 7.29
N THR A 60 -24.04 2.45 8.04
CA THR A 60 -24.90 3.46 8.65
C THR A 60 -24.28 4.06 9.91
N ASN A 61 -24.78 5.22 10.37
CA ASN A 61 -24.33 5.82 11.63
C ASN A 61 -24.54 4.90 12.84
N LYS A 62 -25.59 4.07 12.83
CA LYS A 62 -25.85 3.08 13.88
C LYS A 62 -24.72 2.04 13.91
N GLN A 63 -24.36 1.49 12.76
CA GLN A 63 -23.28 0.49 12.61
C GLN A 63 -21.92 1.07 12.98
N VAL A 64 -21.66 2.33 12.61
CA VAL A 64 -20.44 3.02 13.06
C VAL A 64 -20.41 3.17 14.59
N GLY A 65 -21.55 3.44 15.22
CA GLY A 65 -21.70 3.46 16.68
C GLY A 65 -21.38 2.10 17.31
N VAL A 66 -21.84 1.00 16.71
CA VAL A 66 -21.54 -0.37 17.18
C VAL A 66 -20.03 -0.63 17.18
N LEU A 67 -19.34 -0.31 16.08
CA LEU A 67 -17.89 -0.55 16.02
C LEU A 67 -17.12 0.34 17.00
N SER A 68 -17.57 1.58 17.19
CA SER A 68 -16.96 2.52 18.14
C SER A 68 -17.16 2.09 19.59
N HIS A 69 -18.34 1.56 19.93
CA HIS A 69 -18.60 0.99 21.26
C HIS A 69 -17.70 -0.22 21.52
N LEU A 70 -17.54 -1.12 20.55
CA LEU A 70 -16.62 -2.26 20.68
C LEU A 70 -15.18 -1.80 20.94
N VAL A 71 -14.66 -0.85 20.16
CA VAL A 71 -13.29 -0.34 20.35
C VAL A 71 -13.12 0.31 21.72
N LYS A 72 -14.12 1.07 22.18
CA LYS A 72 -14.11 1.65 23.52
C LYS A 72 -14.10 0.57 24.61
N ALA A 73 -14.93 -0.47 24.49
CA ALA A 73 -14.95 -1.58 25.45
C ALA A 73 -13.62 -2.35 25.49
N ILE A 74 -12.96 -2.51 24.34
CA ILE A 74 -11.62 -3.12 24.25
C ILE A 74 -10.57 -2.22 24.91
N ARG A 75 -10.64 -0.89 24.71
CA ARG A 75 -9.77 0.07 25.41
C ARG A 75 -9.95 -0.01 26.93
N ASP A 76 -11.18 -0.04 27.41
CA ASP A 76 -11.47 -0.15 28.85
C ASP A 76 -10.95 -1.47 29.43
N LEU A 77 -11.03 -2.58 28.68
CA LEU A 77 -10.42 -3.85 29.05
C LEU A 77 -8.89 -3.75 29.11
N ALA A 78 -8.24 -3.15 28.10
CA ALA A 78 -6.79 -2.96 28.08
C ALA A 78 -6.30 -2.11 29.25
N LEU A 79 -7.02 -1.03 29.61
CA LEU A 79 -6.67 -0.17 30.76
C LEU A 79 -6.81 -0.90 32.11
N ARG A 80 -7.85 -1.73 32.27
CA ARG A 80 -8.02 -2.57 33.47
C ARG A 80 -6.87 -3.56 33.62
N GLU A 81 -6.52 -4.27 32.55
CA GLU A 81 -5.41 -5.23 32.57
C GLU A 81 -4.06 -4.53 32.74
N SER A 82 -3.88 -3.35 32.16
CA SER A 82 -2.70 -2.51 32.35
C SER A 82 -2.50 -2.15 33.82
N THR A 83 -3.58 -1.72 34.49
CA THR A 83 -3.57 -1.43 35.94
C THR A 83 -3.23 -2.68 36.76
N ARG A 84 -3.88 -3.80 36.45
CA ARG A 84 -3.67 -5.08 37.16
C ARG A 84 -2.22 -5.57 37.04
N LYS A 85 -1.60 -5.38 35.87
CA LYS A 85 -0.21 -5.79 35.59
C LYS A 85 0.84 -4.74 35.96
N ASN A 86 0.43 -3.53 36.33
CA ASN A 86 1.32 -2.39 36.52
C ASN A 86 2.26 -2.14 35.32
N LYS A 87 1.72 -2.26 34.11
CA LYS A 87 2.45 -2.14 32.83
C LYS A 87 1.53 -1.54 31.77
N PRO A 88 1.98 -0.60 30.92
CA PRO A 88 1.20 -0.13 29.79
C PRO A 88 0.79 -1.27 28.85
N ILE A 89 -0.47 -1.27 28.40
CA ILE A 89 -0.97 -2.16 27.35
C ILE A 89 -1.52 -1.28 26.24
N LEU A 90 -0.82 -1.25 25.10
CA LEU A 90 -1.14 -0.39 23.98
C LEU A 90 -2.25 -0.98 23.12
N LEU A 91 -3.10 -0.12 22.56
CA LEU A 91 -4.12 -0.50 21.59
C LEU A 91 -3.79 0.10 20.21
N ALA A 92 -3.40 -0.75 19.28
CA ALA A 92 -3.19 -0.39 17.89
C ALA A 92 -4.42 -0.76 17.05
N VAL A 93 -4.66 -0.02 15.97
CA VAL A 93 -5.67 -0.38 14.97
C VAL A 93 -5.07 -0.31 13.57
N ARG A 94 -5.48 -1.25 12.71
CA ARG A 94 -5.15 -1.24 11.29
C ARG A 94 -6.38 -0.93 10.46
N VAL A 95 -6.35 0.20 9.74
CA VAL A 95 -7.52 0.79 9.08
C VAL A 95 -7.24 1.17 7.63
N PRO A 96 -8.27 1.47 6.81
CA PRO A 96 -8.10 2.00 5.45
C PRO A 96 -7.27 3.29 5.40
N THR A 97 -6.89 3.71 4.20
CA THR A 97 -5.89 4.78 4.04
C THR A 97 -6.45 6.21 4.11
N THR A 98 -7.78 6.38 4.21
CA THR A 98 -8.45 7.69 4.31
C THR A 98 -9.62 7.62 5.28
N VAL A 99 -10.03 8.78 5.81
CA VAL A 99 -11.21 8.89 6.70
C VAL A 99 -12.48 8.43 5.99
N ALA A 100 -12.62 8.77 4.70
CA ALA A 100 -13.79 8.38 3.90
C ALA A 100 -13.87 6.86 3.70
N LEU A 101 -12.74 6.19 3.44
CA LEU A 101 -12.70 4.72 3.34
C LEU A 101 -12.94 4.06 4.70
N CYS A 102 -12.40 4.61 5.79
CA CYS A 102 -12.70 4.16 7.15
C CYS A 102 -14.22 4.23 7.41
N ARG A 103 -14.84 5.39 7.14
CA ARG A 103 -16.28 5.60 7.37
C ARG A 103 -17.14 4.65 6.54
N LYS A 104 -16.74 4.40 5.29
CA LYS A 104 -17.45 3.48 4.38
C LYS A 104 -17.63 2.09 4.99
N ILE A 105 -16.66 1.61 5.76
CA ILE A 105 -16.67 0.29 6.41
C ILE A 105 -17.02 0.35 7.91
N GLY A 106 -17.57 1.46 8.40
CA GLY A 106 -18.06 1.56 9.77
C GLY A 106 -17.04 2.11 10.79
N ILE A 107 -15.85 2.53 10.38
CA ILE A 107 -14.80 3.02 11.27
C ILE A 107 -14.89 4.55 11.41
N ASP A 108 -15.05 5.04 12.63
CA ASP A 108 -14.96 6.47 12.98
C ASP A 108 -13.57 6.81 13.55
N ILE A 109 -12.55 6.75 12.70
CA ILE A 109 -11.17 6.94 13.15
C ILE A 109 -10.93 8.31 13.79
N GLY A 110 -11.67 9.35 13.35
CA GLY A 110 -11.60 10.67 13.95
C GLY A 110 -12.10 10.67 15.40
N ALA A 111 -13.28 10.09 15.65
CA ALA A 111 -13.82 9.97 17.00
C ALA A 111 -12.91 9.11 17.90
N TRP A 112 -12.38 7.99 17.39
CA TRP A 112 -11.50 7.11 18.18
C TRP A 112 -10.22 7.81 18.62
N LEU A 113 -9.66 8.69 17.78
CA LEU A 113 -8.47 9.49 18.11
C LEU A 113 -8.80 10.65 19.06
N GLU A 114 -9.94 11.31 18.90
CA GLU A 114 -10.40 12.37 19.82
C GLU A 114 -10.62 11.80 21.24
N ASP A 115 -11.29 10.65 21.33
CA ASP A 115 -11.57 9.95 22.59
C ASP A 115 -10.36 9.19 23.16
N LYS A 116 -9.19 9.28 22.52
CA LYS A 116 -7.92 8.63 22.94
C LYS A 116 -8.03 7.12 23.12
N LEU A 117 -8.80 6.47 22.23
CA LEU A 117 -9.01 5.03 22.25
C LEU A 117 -7.83 4.26 21.67
N VAL A 118 -7.04 4.89 20.80
CA VAL A 118 -5.97 4.27 20.02
C VAL A 118 -4.63 4.90 20.37
N ASP A 119 -3.61 4.07 20.57
CA ASP A 119 -2.24 4.51 20.86
C ASP A 119 -1.33 4.45 19.62
N LEU A 120 -1.63 3.60 18.62
CA LEU A 120 -0.88 3.50 17.36
C LEU A 120 -1.82 3.25 16.17
N LEU A 121 -1.53 3.88 15.03
CA LEU A 121 -2.34 3.76 13.82
C LEU A 121 -1.57 3.09 12.68
N THR A 122 -1.99 1.90 12.26
CA THR A 122 -1.50 1.24 11.05
C THR A 122 -2.43 1.60 9.88
N VAL A 123 -1.89 2.12 8.76
CA VAL A 123 -2.72 2.55 7.62
C VAL A 123 -2.50 1.68 6.38
N GLY A 124 -3.60 1.12 5.86
CA GLY A 124 -3.63 0.39 4.59
C GLY A 124 -3.37 -1.11 4.65
N GLY A 125 -3.78 -1.79 3.57
CA GLY A 125 -3.61 -3.23 3.38
C GLY A 125 -2.21 -3.65 2.88
N GLY A 126 -1.43 -2.69 2.39
CA GLY A 126 -0.13 -2.92 1.74
C GLY A 126 -0.20 -3.50 0.33
N TYR A 127 -1.41 -3.61 -0.26
CA TYR A 127 -1.62 -4.12 -1.62
C TYR A 127 -1.48 -3.03 -2.69
N LEU A 128 -1.82 -1.78 -2.37
CA LEU A 128 -1.43 -0.59 -3.12
C LEU A 128 -0.14 -0.07 -2.49
N THR A 129 0.91 0.08 -3.29
CA THR A 129 2.28 0.28 -2.79
C THR A 129 2.76 1.71 -3.03
N PHE A 130 3.18 2.03 -4.25
CA PHE A 130 3.85 3.29 -4.55
C PHE A 130 2.91 4.51 -4.63
N ASP A 131 1.62 4.27 -4.86
CA ASP A 131 0.62 5.32 -5.09
C ASP A 131 -0.38 5.45 -3.93
N VAL A 132 -0.07 4.84 -2.78
CA VAL A 132 -0.95 4.84 -1.63
C VAL A 132 -1.09 6.26 -1.06
N LYS A 133 -2.33 6.69 -0.81
CA LYS A 133 -2.64 7.98 -0.19
C LYS A 133 -2.73 7.81 1.32
N VAL A 134 -1.73 8.30 2.06
CA VAL A 134 -1.63 8.14 3.53
C VAL A 134 -1.51 9.47 4.27
N ASP A 135 -1.22 10.55 3.54
CA ASP A 135 -1.04 11.92 4.03
C ASP A 135 -2.17 12.37 4.96
N GLN A 136 -3.43 12.10 4.58
CA GLN A 136 -4.58 12.47 5.40
C GLN A 136 -4.55 11.82 6.79
N LEU A 137 -4.25 10.53 6.89
CA LEU A 137 -4.26 9.83 8.17
C LEU A 137 -2.98 10.04 8.96
N ILE A 138 -1.83 10.26 8.31
CA ILE A 138 -0.61 10.73 8.98
C ILE A 138 -0.89 12.04 9.71
N ALA A 139 -1.40 13.05 8.99
CA ALA A 139 -1.71 14.34 9.56
C ALA A 139 -2.75 14.25 10.69
N LEU A 140 -3.75 13.37 10.54
CA LEU A 140 -4.77 13.16 11.58
C LEU A 140 -4.18 12.48 12.82
N GLY A 141 -3.35 11.44 12.68
CA GLY A 141 -2.68 10.80 13.82
C GLY A 141 -1.78 11.78 14.56
N HIS A 142 -0.95 12.53 13.85
CA HIS A 142 -0.04 13.53 14.42
C HIS A 142 -0.80 14.63 15.17
N LYS A 143 -1.93 15.11 14.63
CA LYS A 143 -2.79 16.10 15.31
C LYS A 143 -3.24 15.62 16.70
N HIS A 144 -3.39 14.31 16.89
CA HIS A 144 -3.84 13.69 18.15
C HIS A 144 -2.68 13.05 18.94
N GLY A 145 -1.43 13.25 18.51
CA GLY A 145 -0.24 12.67 19.17
C GLY A 145 -0.13 11.15 19.02
N VAL A 146 -0.76 10.57 17.99
CA VAL A 146 -0.74 9.12 17.71
C VAL A 146 0.20 8.85 16.52
N PRO A 147 1.24 8.02 16.68
CA PRO A 147 2.14 7.66 15.59
C PRO A 147 1.43 6.82 14.52
N VAL A 148 1.81 7.04 13.27
CA VAL A 148 1.19 6.44 12.09
C VAL A 148 2.19 5.61 11.30
N TYR A 149 1.82 4.34 11.06
CA TYR A 149 2.65 3.34 10.40
C TYR A 149 1.97 2.86 9.11
N PRO A 150 2.27 3.47 7.95
CA PRO A 150 1.80 2.95 6.68
C PRO A 150 2.26 1.53 6.40
N CYS A 151 1.34 0.71 5.90
CA CYS A 151 1.60 -0.68 5.62
C CYS A 151 2.10 -0.91 4.20
N LEU A 152 3.21 -1.65 4.08
CA LEU A 152 3.65 -2.29 2.85
C LEU A 152 3.49 -3.81 2.96
N SER A 153 3.09 -4.47 1.87
CA SER A 153 2.94 -5.92 1.86
C SER A 153 3.72 -6.61 0.75
N GLN A 154 4.27 -7.79 1.07
CA GLN A 154 4.84 -8.69 0.06
C GLN A 154 3.83 -9.04 -1.03
N SER A 155 2.55 -9.14 -0.69
CA SER A 155 1.49 -9.42 -1.65
C SER A 155 1.30 -8.31 -2.68
N GLY A 156 1.60 -7.05 -2.32
CA GLY A 156 1.59 -5.89 -3.21
C GLY A 156 2.89 -5.67 -3.97
N LEU A 157 4.00 -6.27 -3.52
CA LEU A 157 5.32 -6.17 -4.16
C LEU A 157 5.69 -7.50 -4.84
N MET A 158 4.83 -7.92 -5.77
CA MET A 158 5.03 -9.09 -6.64
C MET A 158 4.93 -8.68 -8.11
N TYR A 159 5.71 -9.30 -8.99
CA TYR A 159 5.49 -9.21 -10.43
C TYR A 159 4.41 -10.22 -10.84
N ARG A 160 3.16 -9.76 -10.87
CA ARG A 160 2.00 -10.57 -11.26
C ARG A 160 1.73 -10.49 -12.76
N PRO A 161 0.93 -11.41 -13.33
CA PRO A 161 0.44 -11.23 -14.69
C PRO A 161 -0.24 -9.87 -14.86
N PRO A 162 -0.02 -9.16 -15.97
CA PRO A 162 0.74 -9.60 -17.15
C PRO A 162 2.27 -9.37 -17.05
N ARG A 163 2.75 -8.64 -16.04
CA ARG A 163 4.17 -8.25 -15.89
C ARG A 163 5.11 -9.34 -15.39
N GLY A 164 4.58 -10.48 -14.96
CA GLY A 164 5.37 -11.58 -14.41
C GLY A 164 4.55 -12.79 -14.02
N LYS A 165 5.19 -13.74 -13.32
CA LYS A 165 4.61 -15.03 -12.93
C LYS A 165 4.40 -15.14 -11.42
N SER A 166 3.93 -14.06 -10.79
CA SER A 166 3.78 -13.93 -9.33
C SER A 166 5.08 -14.22 -8.58
N SER A 167 6.18 -13.64 -9.03
CA SER A 167 7.47 -13.65 -8.32
C SER A 167 7.61 -12.39 -7.44
N LYS A 168 8.47 -12.44 -6.42
CA LYS A 168 8.76 -11.26 -5.59
C LYS A 168 9.44 -10.17 -6.42
N GLN A 169 9.03 -8.91 -6.22
CA GLN A 169 9.81 -7.78 -6.72
C GLN A 169 11.15 -7.69 -5.99
N PRO A 170 12.18 -7.06 -6.58
CA PRO A 170 13.48 -6.86 -5.94
C PRO A 170 13.37 -6.04 -4.64
N PRO A 171 14.29 -6.19 -3.66
CA PRO A 171 14.30 -5.37 -2.44
C PRO A 171 14.24 -3.86 -2.70
N GLU A 172 14.86 -3.39 -3.77
CA GLU A 172 14.84 -1.98 -4.20
C GLU A 172 13.42 -1.41 -4.40
N ALA A 173 12.44 -2.27 -4.72
CA ALA A 173 11.03 -1.90 -4.80
C ALA A 173 10.44 -1.53 -3.43
N TRP A 174 10.82 -2.29 -2.39
CA TRP A 174 10.46 -1.95 -1.01
C TRP A 174 11.11 -0.65 -0.59
N TYR A 175 12.35 -0.41 -1.01
CA TYR A 175 13.08 0.81 -0.67
C TYR A 175 12.40 2.03 -1.28
N GLY A 176 11.96 1.97 -2.54
CA GLY A 176 11.27 3.09 -3.17
C GLY A 176 9.91 3.38 -2.53
N ALA A 177 9.14 2.34 -2.24
CA ALA A 177 7.86 2.47 -1.55
C ALA A 177 8.04 3.04 -0.12
N ALA A 178 9.01 2.53 0.64
CA ALA A 178 9.30 3.01 1.99
C ALA A 178 9.81 4.46 1.99
N SER A 179 10.72 4.81 1.08
CA SER A 179 11.29 6.17 0.99
C SER A 179 10.20 7.22 0.77
N ARG A 180 9.18 6.90 -0.05
CA ARG A 180 8.02 7.78 -0.23
C ARG A 180 7.26 7.96 1.07
N LEU A 181 6.96 6.87 1.78
CA LEU A 181 6.19 6.90 3.02
C LEU A 181 6.88 7.69 4.13
N TRP A 182 8.20 7.52 4.28
CA TRP A 182 9.02 8.35 5.17
C TRP A 182 8.92 9.84 4.81
N ALA A 183 9.05 10.18 3.52
CA ALA A 183 8.94 11.56 3.07
C ALA A 183 7.53 12.17 3.21
N GLU A 184 6.50 11.35 3.36
CA GLU A 184 5.13 11.76 3.69
C GLU A 184 4.89 11.92 5.20
N GLY A 185 5.90 11.66 6.03
CA GLY A 185 5.85 11.85 7.48
C GLY A 185 5.45 10.59 8.27
N ALA A 186 5.64 9.39 7.72
CA ALA A 186 5.44 8.17 8.49
C ALA A 186 6.34 8.10 9.73
N ASP A 187 5.83 7.55 10.83
CA ASP A 187 6.61 7.30 12.06
C ASP A 187 7.31 5.93 12.04
N GLY A 188 7.03 5.14 11.00
CA GLY A 188 7.65 3.85 10.72
C GLY A 188 6.93 3.11 9.61
N ILE A 189 7.49 1.98 9.19
CA ILE A 189 6.93 1.15 8.12
C ILE A 189 6.39 -0.15 8.70
N TYR A 190 5.08 -0.36 8.59
CA TYR A 190 4.46 -1.63 8.95
C TYR A 190 4.61 -2.62 7.80
N THR A 191 5.13 -3.83 8.05
CA THR A 191 5.24 -4.87 7.02
C THR A 191 4.17 -5.95 7.18
N PHE A 192 3.54 -6.34 6.08
CA PHE A 192 2.53 -7.39 6.06
C PHE A 192 2.86 -8.49 5.04
N ASN A 193 2.66 -9.76 5.41
CA ASN A 193 3.06 -10.92 4.59
C ASN A 193 4.55 -10.98 4.20
N LEU A 194 5.41 -10.18 4.83
CA LEU A 194 6.87 -10.26 4.66
C LEU A 194 7.44 -11.08 5.82
N PHE A 195 7.48 -12.40 5.64
CA PHE A 195 7.92 -13.30 6.69
C PHE A 195 9.43 -13.57 6.59
N PRO A 196 10.23 -13.23 7.62
CA PRO A 196 11.60 -13.75 7.75
C PRO A 196 11.66 -15.24 8.14
N GLY A 197 10.48 -15.88 8.27
CA GLY A 197 10.21 -17.31 8.46
C GLY A 197 8.73 -17.52 8.85
N PRO A 198 8.10 -18.70 8.59
CA PRO A 198 8.62 -19.88 7.88
C PRO A 198 8.75 -19.65 6.35
N GLY A 199 9.63 -20.39 5.68
CA GLY A 199 9.92 -20.23 4.25
C GLY A 199 11.27 -20.84 3.83
N SER A 200 11.66 -20.68 2.55
CA SER A 200 12.97 -21.12 2.05
C SER A 200 14.10 -20.21 2.55
N ASP A 201 15.37 -20.66 2.48
CA ASP A 201 16.52 -19.79 2.81
C ASP A 201 16.57 -18.53 1.95
N GLN A 202 16.13 -18.63 0.70
CA GLN A 202 16.05 -17.48 -0.20
C GLN A 202 14.99 -16.48 0.30
N ASP A 203 13.85 -16.95 0.79
CA ASP A 203 12.81 -16.10 1.37
C ASP A 203 13.29 -15.39 2.62
N ARG A 204 14.02 -16.11 3.49
CA ARG A 204 14.62 -15.54 4.70
C ARG A 204 15.66 -14.46 4.36
N LYS A 205 16.56 -14.73 3.42
CA LYS A 205 17.59 -13.77 2.97
C LYS A 205 16.94 -12.54 2.36
N TYR A 206 15.92 -12.72 1.53
CA TYR A 206 15.15 -11.63 0.94
C TYR A 206 14.50 -10.75 2.03
N ALA A 207 13.74 -11.36 2.95
CA ALA A 207 13.04 -10.62 3.99
C ALA A 207 14.01 -9.87 4.90
N ARG A 208 15.13 -10.51 5.31
CA ARG A 208 16.18 -9.85 6.11
C ARG A 208 16.79 -8.65 5.39
N LYS A 209 17.10 -8.78 4.10
CA LYS A 209 17.64 -7.68 3.29
C LYS A 209 16.67 -6.50 3.17
N VAL A 210 15.36 -6.78 3.10
CA VAL A 210 14.34 -5.72 3.11
C VAL A 210 14.27 -5.06 4.48
N LEU A 211 14.07 -5.86 5.53
CA LEU A 211 13.85 -5.40 6.91
C LEU A 211 15.05 -4.66 7.51
N SER A 212 16.29 -4.96 7.07
CA SER A 212 17.49 -4.26 7.51
C SER A 212 17.61 -2.82 7.01
N THR A 213 16.78 -2.41 6.04
CA THR A 213 16.95 -1.13 5.33
C THR A 213 15.70 -0.24 5.43
N ILE A 214 14.50 -0.79 5.26
CA ILE A 214 13.27 0.03 5.15
C ILE A 214 12.91 0.84 6.40
N GLY A 215 13.47 0.48 7.56
CA GLY A 215 13.27 1.20 8.81
C GLY A 215 14.19 2.41 9.01
N SER A 216 15.06 2.74 8.05
CA SER A 216 16.04 3.83 8.16
C SER A 216 16.05 4.68 6.89
N GLU A 217 15.70 5.96 7.01
CA GLU A 217 15.83 6.93 5.92
C GLU A 217 17.27 7.02 5.39
N GLU A 218 18.25 7.03 6.28
CA GLU A 218 19.67 7.04 5.92
C GLU A 218 20.07 5.78 5.13
N GLY A 219 19.59 4.61 5.55
CA GLY A 219 19.79 3.34 4.85
C GLY A 219 19.17 3.35 3.45
N LEU A 220 17.99 3.93 3.31
CA LEU A 220 17.29 4.09 2.03
C LEU A 220 18.03 5.04 1.09
N HIS A 221 18.53 6.18 1.59
CA HIS A 221 19.28 7.17 0.80
C HIS A 221 20.64 6.65 0.29
N ARG A 222 21.22 5.62 0.93
CA ARG A 222 22.48 5.00 0.48
C ARG A 222 22.28 3.79 -0.42
N SER A 223 21.07 3.25 -0.50
CA SER A 223 20.79 2.02 -1.23
C SER A 223 20.41 2.29 -2.69
N PRO A 224 20.69 1.39 -3.64
CA PRO A 224 19.98 1.40 -4.92
C PRO A 224 18.47 1.32 -4.68
N VAL A 225 17.67 2.03 -5.47
CA VAL A 225 16.23 2.17 -5.22
C VAL A 225 15.43 2.03 -6.52
N MET A 226 14.21 1.48 -6.40
CA MET A 226 13.24 1.41 -7.49
C MET A 226 11.95 2.11 -7.06
N TYR A 227 11.70 3.28 -7.64
CA TYR A 227 10.39 3.92 -7.61
C TYR A 227 9.53 3.34 -8.73
N ALA A 228 8.24 3.18 -8.52
CA ALA A 228 7.37 2.65 -9.57
C ALA A 228 5.95 3.18 -9.41
N MET A 229 5.09 2.82 -10.36
CA MET A 229 3.65 2.86 -10.16
C MET A 229 3.15 1.48 -9.73
N SER A 230 2.13 1.45 -8.87
CA SER A 230 1.52 0.21 -8.41
C SER A 230 0.73 -0.46 -9.54
N ASP A 231 0.86 -1.79 -9.65
CA ASP A 231 0.13 -2.62 -10.61
C ASP A 231 -1.10 -3.31 -10.00
N ALA A 232 -1.53 -2.84 -8.82
CA ALA A 232 -2.65 -3.36 -8.07
C ALA A 232 -3.95 -3.45 -8.89
N GLY A 233 -4.16 -2.54 -9.84
CA GLY A 233 -5.33 -2.50 -10.72
C GLY A 233 -5.49 -3.76 -11.60
N TYR A 234 -4.42 -4.50 -11.88
CA TYR A 234 -4.53 -5.76 -12.62
C TYR A 234 -5.21 -6.89 -11.84
N TRP A 235 -5.07 -6.92 -10.51
CA TRP A 235 -5.41 -8.11 -9.72
C TRP A 235 -6.30 -7.80 -8.52
N MET A 236 -6.17 -6.65 -7.88
CA MET A 236 -7.02 -6.26 -6.75
C MET A 236 -8.50 -6.08 -7.10
N PRO A 237 -8.89 -5.58 -8.28
CA PRO A 237 -10.31 -5.52 -8.66
C PRO A 237 -11.01 -6.88 -8.77
N SER A 238 -10.27 -8.00 -8.79
CA SER A 238 -10.86 -9.35 -8.69
C SER A 238 -11.09 -9.81 -7.23
N HIS A 239 -10.52 -9.10 -6.26
CA HIS A 239 -10.65 -9.38 -4.83
C HIS A 239 -11.77 -8.50 -4.26
N TYR A 240 -12.97 -9.08 -4.15
CA TYR A 240 -14.17 -8.37 -3.68
C TYR A 240 -13.98 -7.67 -2.33
N TRP A 241 -13.07 -8.16 -1.48
CA TRP A 241 -12.92 -7.69 -0.12
C TRP A 241 -12.08 -6.41 0.03
N ALA A 242 -11.31 -6.01 -0.97
CA ALA A 242 -10.43 -4.84 -0.87
C ALA A 242 -11.05 -3.57 -1.46
N LYS A 243 -12.12 -3.69 -2.25
CA LYS A 243 -12.69 -2.59 -3.05
C LYS A 243 -13.26 -1.44 -2.22
N ASP A 244 -13.67 -1.71 -0.99
CA ASP A 244 -14.24 -0.68 -0.11
C ASP A 244 -13.23 -0.07 0.86
N ALA A 245 -12.04 -0.66 0.94
CA ALA A 245 -10.99 -0.26 1.87
C ALA A 245 -9.77 0.35 1.16
N THR A 246 -9.73 0.39 -0.17
CA THR A 246 -8.62 0.96 -0.95
C THR A 246 -9.09 1.48 -2.31
N ASP A 247 -8.58 2.64 -2.72
CA ASP A 247 -8.81 3.25 -4.03
C ASP A 247 -7.70 2.84 -5.01
N PHE A 248 -8.03 2.03 -6.02
CA PHE A 248 -7.09 1.56 -7.03
C PHE A 248 -7.16 2.35 -8.36
N SER A 249 -7.97 3.40 -8.43
CA SER A 249 -8.23 4.12 -9.70
C SER A 249 -7.00 4.78 -10.33
N GLY A 250 -5.97 5.07 -9.53
CA GLY A 250 -4.71 5.63 -9.99
C GLY A 250 -3.62 4.60 -10.32
N SER A 251 -3.88 3.30 -10.11
CA SER A 251 -2.91 2.23 -10.34
C SER A 251 -2.99 1.68 -11.76
N LEU A 252 -1.91 1.02 -12.21
CA LEU A 252 -1.86 0.37 -13.52
C LEU A 252 -2.82 -0.83 -13.58
N PRO A 253 -3.38 -1.17 -14.76
CA PRO A 253 -3.12 -0.57 -16.08
C PRO A 253 -3.73 0.81 -16.29
N LEU A 254 -3.10 1.60 -17.18
CA LEU A 254 -3.73 2.79 -17.77
C LEU A 254 -3.96 2.57 -19.26
N GLU A 255 -5.17 2.84 -19.74
CA GLU A 255 -5.48 2.82 -21.17
C GLU A 255 -4.74 3.94 -21.90
N ILE A 256 -4.17 3.63 -23.06
CA ILE A 256 -3.50 4.62 -23.91
C ILE A 256 -4.38 4.92 -25.12
N LYS A 257 -4.73 6.20 -25.27
CA LYS A 257 -5.47 6.66 -26.44
C LYS A 257 -4.53 6.78 -27.65
N PRO A 258 -4.94 6.26 -28.83
CA PRO A 258 -4.16 6.37 -30.05
C PRO A 258 -3.80 7.82 -30.37
N ASN A 259 -2.54 8.07 -30.72
CA ASN A 259 -2.01 9.37 -31.14
C ASN A 259 -2.12 10.50 -30.10
N GLU A 260 -2.51 10.19 -28.86
CA GLU A 260 -2.57 11.13 -27.74
C GLU A 260 -1.52 10.80 -26.68
N PHE A 261 -1.13 11.79 -25.89
CA PHE A 261 -0.29 11.55 -24.72
C PHE A 261 -1.17 11.13 -23.54
N THR A 262 -1.02 9.87 -23.10
CA THR A 262 -1.48 9.48 -21.77
C THR A 262 -0.49 10.00 -20.73
N ARG A 263 -1.00 10.75 -19.76
CA ARG A 263 -0.21 11.39 -18.71
C ARG A 263 -0.47 10.73 -17.37
N THR A 264 0.61 10.39 -16.68
CA THR A 264 0.61 9.96 -15.29
C THR A 264 1.82 10.56 -14.55
N TYR A 265 1.99 10.20 -13.29
CA TYR A 265 3.05 10.70 -12.43
C TYR A 265 3.59 9.59 -11.54
N MET A 266 4.84 9.77 -11.14
CA MET A 266 5.49 8.99 -10.10
C MET A 266 6.18 9.94 -9.14
N THR A 267 6.15 9.63 -7.85
CA THR A 267 6.79 10.46 -6.82
C THR A 267 8.19 9.96 -6.54
N VAL A 268 9.18 10.85 -6.60
CA VAL A 268 10.57 10.62 -6.18
C VAL A 268 10.83 11.52 -4.96
N PRO A 269 10.85 10.98 -3.73
CA PRO A 269 10.91 11.78 -2.49
C PRO A 269 12.26 12.45 -2.24
N GLU A 270 13.32 11.94 -2.85
CA GLU A 270 14.69 12.42 -2.66
C GLU A 270 15.07 13.59 -3.58
N ASP A 271 16.03 14.40 -3.12
CA ASP A 271 16.68 15.42 -3.95
C ASP A 271 17.97 14.84 -4.54
N LEU A 272 18.04 14.81 -5.87
CA LEU A 272 19.18 14.29 -6.63
C LEU A 272 20.10 15.37 -7.21
N SER A 273 19.86 16.65 -6.89
CA SER A 273 20.65 17.77 -7.43
C SER A 273 22.15 17.70 -7.07
N GLY A 274 22.49 17.07 -5.94
CA GLY A 274 23.86 16.85 -5.48
C GLY A 274 24.42 15.44 -5.74
N ALA A 275 23.77 14.63 -6.57
CA ALA A 275 24.18 13.26 -6.83
C ALA A 275 25.55 13.20 -7.53
N GLY A 276 26.38 12.22 -7.14
CA GLY A 276 27.69 11.95 -7.74
C GLY A 276 27.57 11.44 -9.19
N PHE A 277 28.69 11.47 -9.93
CA PHE A 277 28.74 11.00 -11.32
C PHE A 277 28.54 9.48 -11.48
N ASP A 278 28.73 8.73 -10.40
CA ASP A 278 28.47 7.29 -10.26
C ASP A 278 26.98 6.97 -10.13
N VAL A 279 26.16 7.94 -9.74
CA VAL A 279 24.71 7.77 -9.66
C VAL A 279 24.13 7.71 -11.07
N THR A 280 23.40 6.63 -11.36
CA THR A 280 22.74 6.44 -12.66
C THR A 280 21.25 6.18 -12.48
N ALA A 281 20.46 6.64 -13.44
CA ALA A 281 19.03 6.43 -13.46
C ALA A 281 18.55 5.79 -14.77
N GLU A 282 17.59 4.88 -14.64
CA GLU A 282 17.02 4.11 -15.74
C GLU A 282 15.50 4.02 -15.55
N LEU A 283 14.74 4.45 -16.56
CA LEU A 283 13.30 4.32 -16.61
C LEU A 283 12.94 3.10 -17.44
N ARG A 284 12.14 2.19 -16.87
CA ARG A 284 11.53 1.06 -17.58
C ARG A 284 10.05 1.32 -17.75
N VAL A 285 9.57 1.20 -18.98
CA VAL A 285 8.18 1.41 -19.34
C VAL A 285 7.66 0.19 -20.08
N ASP A 286 6.60 -0.39 -19.54
CA ASP A 286 5.99 -1.62 -20.03
C ASP A 286 4.67 -1.33 -20.73
N PHE A 287 4.50 -1.86 -21.93
CA PHE A 287 3.27 -1.78 -22.71
C PHE A 287 2.70 -3.17 -22.94
N LYS A 288 1.40 -3.34 -22.70
CA LYS A 288 0.66 -4.54 -23.05
C LYS A 288 -0.09 -4.30 -24.35
N GLY A 289 -0.02 -5.25 -25.27
CA GLY A 289 -0.72 -5.17 -26.56
C GLY A 289 -0.01 -4.32 -27.62
N LEU A 290 1.21 -3.83 -27.36
CA LEU A 290 1.99 -3.05 -28.33
C LEU A 290 2.72 -3.98 -29.33
N PRO A 291 2.45 -3.89 -30.65
CA PRO A 291 3.13 -4.71 -31.66
C PRO A 291 4.63 -4.44 -31.76
N LYS A 292 5.40 -5.44 -32.23
CA LYS A 292 6.89 -5.45 -32.18
C LYS A 292 7.52 -4.25 -32.89
N GLU A 293 6.96 -3.90 -34.02
CA GLU A 293 7.38 -2.85 -34.95
C GLU A 293 7.07 -1.43 -34.48
N CYS A 294 6.22 -1.28 -33.45
CA CYS A 294 5.77 0.02 -32.98
C CYS A 294 6.84 0.71 -32.12
N GLU A 295 6.98 2.01 -32.33
CA GLU A 295 7.98 2.86 -31.67
C GLU A 295 7.26 3.87 -30.75
N PRO A 296 7.07 3.57 -29.44
CA PRO A 296 6.39 4.48 -28.54
C PRO A 296 7.24 5.74 -28.29
N THR A 297 6.55 6.85 -28.05
CA THR A 297 7.17 8.07 -27.54
C THR A 297 7.04 8.10 -26.02
N ILE A 298 8.16 8.22 -25.31
CA ILE A 298 8.23 8.19 -23.84
C ILE A 298 8.89 9.47 -23.33
N LEU A 299 8.26 10.14 -22.38
CA LEU A 299 8.78 11.33 -21.71
C LEU A 299 8.76 11.11 -20.19
N PHE A 300 9.81 11.59 -19.52
CA PHE A 300 9.95 11.56 -18.07
C PHE A 300 10.54 12.86 -17.55
N GLY A 301 9.79 13.59 -16.72
CA GLY A 301 10.19 14.91 -16.27
C GLY A 301 10.39 15.85 -17.46
N SER A 302 11.62 16.37 -17.62
CA SER A 302 12.08 17.16 -18.77
C SER A 302 12.72 16.32 -19.88
N ALA A 303 12.98 15.03 -19.65
CA ALA A 303 13.62 14.15 -20.63
C ALA A 303 12.60 13.63 -21.66
N ASN A 304 13.03 13.61 -22.93
CA ASN A 304 12.28 13.05 -24.05
C ASN A 304 13.12 11.93 -24.68
N PHE A 305 12.55 10.72 -24.72
CA PHE A 305 13.18 9.54 -25.28
C PHE A 305 12.61 9.16 -26.65
N GLY A 306 11.56 9.81 -27.15
CA GLY A 306 10.87 9.34 -28.35
C GLY A 306 11.59 9.59 -29.68
N PRO A 307 11.21 8.85 -30.73
CA PRO A 307 10.62 7.51 -30.71
C PRO A 307 11.64 6.45 -30.21
N GLN A 308 11.18 5.48 -29.43
CA GLN A 308 12.04 4.39 -28.95
C GLN A 308 11.90 3.15 -29.83
N LYS A 309 13.04 2.55 -30.20
CA LYS A 309 13.12 1.30 -30.98
C LYS A 309 13.56 0.15 -30.09
N ASN A 310 13.35 -1.09 -30.56
CA ASN A 310 13.93 -2.30 -29.98
C ASN A 310 13.54 -2.58 -28.51
N GLY A 311 12.28 -2.34 -28.13
CA GLY A 311 11.80 -2.75 -26.81
C GLY A 311 11.78 -4.27 -26.65
N ASP A 312 12.24 -4.76 -25.50
CA ASP A 312 12.31 -6.18 -25.12
C ASP A 312 10.93 -6.79 -25.00
N GLU A 313 10.82 -8.09 -25.26
CA GLU A 313 9.59 -8.85 -25.06
C GLU A 313 9.70 -9.74 -23.82
N ILE A 314 8.85 -9.49 -22.83
CA ILE A 314 8.85 -10.19 -21.54
C ILE A 314 7.43 -10.70 -21.27
N ALA A 315 7.19 -11.99 -21.53
CA ALA A 315 5.89 -12.63 -21.29
C ALA A 315 4.69 -11.89 -21.94
N GLY A 316 4.85 -11.38 -23.17
CA GLY A 316 3.81 -10.63 -23.89
C GLY A 316 3.72 -9.15 -23.55
N ILE A 317 4.61 -8.64 -22.69
CA ILE A 317 4.81 -7.22 -22.42
C ILE A 317 5.98 -6.69 -23.24
N ARG A 318 5.82 -5.52 -23.86
CA ARG A 318 6.90 -4.77 -24.50
C ARG A 318 7.52 -3.80 -23.51
N ARG A 319 8.76 -4.04 -23.11
CA ARG A 319 9.52 -3.20 -22.18
C ARG A 319 10.49 -2.31 -22.93
N PHE A 320 10.48 -1.02 -22.62
CA PHE A 320 11.47 -0.06 -23.10
C PHE A 320 12.27 0.47 -21.92
N THR A 321 13.58 0.56 -22.11
CA THR A 321 14.53 0.96 -21.06
C THR A 321 15.23 2.23 -21.51
N CYS A 322 15.02 3.32 -20.80
CA CYS A 322 15.53 4.64 -21.14
C CYS A 322 16.49 5.13 -20.05
N ARG A 323 17.74 5.44 -20.41
CA ARG A 323 18.69 6.07 -19.47
C ARG A 323 18.25 7.49 -19.18
N VAL A 324 17.90 7.78 -17.93
CA VAL A 324 17.42 9.10 -17.50
C VAL A 324 18.62 9.93 -17.04
N PRO A 325 18.85 11.13 -17.60
CA PRO A 325 19.78 12.07 -17.00
C PRO A 325 19.32 12.40 -15.57
N VAL A 326 20.15 12.17 -14.56
CA VAL A 326 19.82 12.43 -13.15
C VAL A 326 19.27 13.84 -12.92
N PRO A 327 19.81 14.91 -13.56
CA PRO A 327 19.25 16.26 -13.43
C PRO A 327 17.83 16.45 -14.00
N ALA A 328 17.31 15.51 -14.79
CA ALA A 328 15.92 15.54 -15.28
C ALA A 328 14.90 15.02 -14.25
N ILE A 329 15.38 14.45 -13.13
CA ILE A 329 14.57 13.91 -12.04
C ILE A 329 14.44 14.99 -10.97
N THR A 330 13.21 15.38 -10.66
CA THR A 330 12.92 16.40 -9.63
C THR A 330 12.44 15.75 -8.35
N LYS A 331 12.78 16.32 -7.18
CA LYS A 331 12.14 15.95 -5.91
C LYS A 331 10.63 16.17 -6.00
N GLY A 332 9.85 15.19 -5.55
CA GLY A 332 8.41 15.17 -5.62
C GLY A 332 7.88 14.54 -6.91
N ARG A 333 6.87 15.17 -7.52
CA ARG A 333 6.12 14.59 -8.64
C ARG A 333 6.88 14.71 -9.96
N ASN A 334 7.23 13.57 -10.54
CA ASN A 334 7.80 13.47 -11.88
C ASN A 334 6.72 13.04 -12.87
N ARG A 335 6.57 13.80 -13.95
CA ARG A 335 5.58 13.51 -14.99
C ARG A 335 6.07 12.38 -15.89
N VAL A 336 5.21 11.41 -16.14
CA VAL A 336 5.42 10.33 -17.12
C VAL A 336 4.40 10.53 -18.24
N MET A 337 4.84 10.58 -19.49
CA MET A 337 3.93 10.64 -20.63
C MET A 337 4.33 9.61 -21.66
N VAL A 338 3.32 8.91 -22.18
CA VAL A 338 3.49 7.91 -23.22
C VAL A 338 2.52 8.18 -24.35
N LYS A 339 2.97 7.95 -25.58
CA LYS A 339 2.15 8.04 -26.78
C LYS A 339 2.49 6.92 -27.75
N VAL A 340 1.45 6.26 -28.24
CA VAL A 340 1.50 5.18 -29.24
C VAL A 340 0.49 5.50 -30.35
N LYS A 341 0.63 4.89 -31.53
CA LYS A 341 -0.32 5.11 -32.64
C LYS A 341 -1.46 4.09 -32.62
N GLU A 342 -1.24 2.98 -31.95
CA GLU A 342 -2.05 1.77 -31.98
C GLU A 342 -3.19 1.83 -30.96
N GLU A 343 -4.30 1.16 -31.28
CA GLU A 343 -5.44 1.01 -30.36
C GLU A 343 -5.26 -0.18 -29.43
N GLY A 344 -5.97 -0.16 -28.29
CA GLY A 344 -5.98 -1.28 -27.34
C GLY A 344 -4.67 -1.50 -26.57
N VAL A 345 -3.75 -0.54 -26.60
CA VAL A 345 -2.50 -0.59 -25.84
C VAL A 345 -2.73 -0.05 -24.42
N GLU A 346 -2.24 -0.80 -23.44
CA GLU A 346 -2.24 -0.37 -22.03
C GLU A 346 -0.81 -0.07 -21.58
N LEU A 347 -0.65 1.00 -20.81
CA LEU A 347 0.52 1.18 -19.95
C LEU A 347 0.44 0.16 -18.82
N ALA A 348 1.35 -0.80 -18.82
CA ALA A 348 1.36 -1.92 -17.90
C ALA A 348 2.32 -1.73 -16.72
N GLY A 349 3.35 -0.90 -16.86
CA GLY A 349 4.42 -0.76 -15.87
C GLY A 349 5.23 0.50 -16.08
N VAL A 350 5.61 1.15 -14.99
CA VAL A 350 6.56 2.26 -14.98
C VAL A 350 7.45 2.08 -13.76
N GLU A 351 8.76 1.96 -13.97
CA GLU A 351 9.77 1.81 -12.91
C GLU A 351 10.92 2.77 -13.17
N LEU A 352 11.30 3.57 -12.19
CA LEU A 352 12.53 4.34 -12.18
C LEU A 352 13.51 3.68 -11.22
N TRP A 353 14.59 3.17 -11.78
CA TRP A 353 15.72 2.60 -11.07
C TRP A 353 16.79 3.66 -10.89
N ILE A 354 17.23 3.87 -9.65
CA ILE A 354 18.39 4.71 -9.33
C ILE A 354 19.44 3.80 -8.68
N ARG A 355 20.64 3.79 -9.26
CA ARG A 355 21.80 3.06 -8.77
C ARG A 355 22.79 4.06 -8.18
N ARG A 356 23.34 3.71 -7.03
CA ARG A 356 24.32 4.47 -6.25
C ARG A 356 25.46 3.54 -5.89
#